data_AF-A0AA49FL77-F1
#
_entry.id   AF-A0AA49FL77-F1
#
_cell.length_a   1.000
_cell.length_b   1.000
_cell.length_c   1.000
_cell.angle_alpha   90.00
_cell.angle_beta   90.00
_cell.angle_gamma   90.00
#
_symmetry.space_group_name_H-M   'P 1'
#
loop_
_entity.id
_entity.type
_entity.pdbx_description
1 polymer ?
#
loop_
_entity_poly.entity_id
_entity_poly.type
_entity_poly.pdbx_seq_one_letter_code
_entity_poly.pdbx_strand_id
1 'polypeptide(L)'
;MAFQTVTPIAVKGGCGATGCGASDGRTGALPDHVRRKVEDHPCYSERAHHHFARMHLAVAPACNIQCHYCNRKYDCSNESRPGVVSELLKPGQAARKALAVAAAIPQTSVVGIAGPGDPLANPARTFATFRAIAEKAPDLKLCVSTNGLALPDHVDELARLGVDHVTITINCIDPDVGAKIYPWILWKRKRVFGREASEILVARQLRGLEMLAARGILAKVNSVMIPGINDRHLVEVSKAVKARGAFLHNVMPLIADPAHGTYYGLAGRRGPTPAELKALQDECEGDMAMMRHCRQCRADAVGMLGEDRGAEFTMDRIDAMEIDHAAAMARRAAFRADVGQQARAPAPQPVALHLPARRDAGRPVLMAVATRGQGLVNEHFGHAREFLVYEATAAGARLVGVRKTELFCGGQETCGDDEDLLARNLRALEGCEAVLCARIGLEPWRELEAAGIRPDSAHAMEPIEEAVMALWRAMRPMEQREIAAA
;
A
#
# COMPACT_ATOMS: atom_id res chain seq x y z
N MET A 1 -16.33 48.52 -2.08
CA MET A 1 -14.86 48.67 -2.05
C MET A 1 -14.28 47.64 -3.00
N ALA A 2 -13.44 48.10 -3.92
CA ALA A 2 -13.10 47.45 -5.17
C ALA A 2 -12.42 46.07 -5.00
N PHE A 3 -12.88 45.09 -5.77
CA PHE A 3 -12.23 43.79 -5.96
C PHE A 3 -10.96 43.99 -6.78
N GLN A 4 -9.80 43.72 -6.19
CA GLN A 4 -8.54 43.58 -6.93
C GLN A 4 -8.51 42.22 -7.63
N THR A 5 -8.55 42.26 -8.96
CA THR A 5 -8.32 41.15 -9.86
C THR A 5 -6.85 40.73 -9.78
N VAL A 6 -6.60 39.53 -9.26
CA VAL A 6 -5.28 38.89 -9.31
C VAL A 6 -5.13 38.24 -10.69
N THR A 7 -4.17 38.73 -11.46
CA THR A 7 -3.80 38.24 -12.79
C THR A 7 -3.15 36.85 -12.68
N PRO A 8 -3.55 35.84 -13.49
CA PRO A 8 -2.90 34.54 -13.45
C PRO A 8 -1.54 34.60 -14.14
N ILE A 9 -0.50 34.13 -13.44
CA ILE A 9 0.83 33.92 -14.01
C ILE A 9 0.75 32.74 -14.98
N ALA A 10 1.01 33.02 -16.26
CA ALA A 10 1.06 32.03 -17.31
C ALA A 10 2.26 31.09 -17.13
N VAL A 11 2.00 29.83 -16.79
CA VAL A 11 3.00 28.75 -16.89
C VAL A 11 3.02 28.28 -18.34
N LYS A 12 4.02 28.70 -19.09
CA LYS A 12 4.30 28.22 -20.45
C LYS A 12 4.90 26.81 -20.42
N GLY A 13 4.42 25.95 -21.31
CA GLY A 13 5.21 24.87 -21.90
C GLY A 13 4.74 23.46 -21.59
N GLY A 14 3.68 23.01 -22.28
CA GLY A 14 3.34 21.61 -22.37
C GLY A 14 4.44 20.80 -23.06
N CYS A 15 4.71 19.61 -22.52
CA CYS A 15 5.39 18.54 -23.23
C CYS A 15 4.43 17.36 -23.33
N GLY A 16 4.48 16.71 -24.49
CA GLY A 16 3.41 15.93 -25.09
C GLY A 16 3.07 14.65 -24.36
N ALA A 17 1.85 14.21 -24.64
CA ALA A 17 1.33 12.92 -24.26
C ALA A 17 2.19 11.78 -24.86
N THR A 18 2.75 10.96 -23.98
CA THR A 18 3.08 9.57 -24.28
C THR A 18 2.62 8.73 -23.10
N GLY A 19 1.51 8.03 -23.29
CA GLY A 19 1.13 6.91 -22.44
C GLY A 19 2.08 5.76 -22.73
N CYS A 20 2.73 5.24 -21.69
CA CYS A 20 3.59 4.07 -21.80
C CYS A 20 3.82 3.49 -20.39
N GLY A 21 3.17 2.36 -20.14
CA GLY A 21 3.40 1.53 -18.97
C GLY A 21 4.62 0.63 -19.17
N ALA A 22 5.51 0.64 -18.19
CA ALA A 22 6.46 -0.42 -17.85
C ALA A 22 7.06 -0.09 -16.47
N SER A 23 7.23 -1.12 -15.66
CA SER A 23 7.99 -1.16 -14.41
C SER A 23 9.43 -0.64 -14.63
N ASP A 24 10.04 -0.14 -13.56
CA ASP A 24 11.40 0.45 -13.48
C ASP A 24 11.66 1.85 -14.07
N GLY A 25 10.80 2.38 -14.94
CA GLY A 25 11.02 3.72 -15.54
C GLY A 25 10.65 4.92 -14.65
N ARG A 26 9.79 4.73 -13.64
CA ARG A 26 9.17 5.87 -12.92
C ARG A 26 10.08 6.53 -11.87
N THR A 27 10.92 5.79 -11.15
CA THR A 27 11.83 6.37 -10.14
C THR A 27 13.02 7.10 -10.75
N GLY A 28 13.45 6.72 -11.97
CA GLY A 28 14.47 7.44 -12.74
C GLY A 28 13.98 8.78 -13.30
N ALA A 29 12.67 8.97 -13.48
CA ALA A 29 12.06 10.17 -14.03
C ALA A 29 11.57 11.18 -12.96
N LEU A 30 11.64 10.83 -11.67
CA LEU A 30 11.26 11.74 -10.58
C LEU A 30 12.38 12.74 -10.29
N PRO A 31 12.07 14.02 -10.02
CA PRO A 31 13.04 14.97 -9.51
C PRO A 31 13.73 14.42 -8.25
N ASP A 32 15.04 14.66 -8.10
CA ASP A 32 15.86 14.11 -7.01
C ASP A 32 15.27 14.35 -5.62
N HIS A 33 14.66 15.52 -5.39
CA HIS A 33 14.05 15.86 -4.11
C HIS A 33 12.79 15.02 -3.80
N VAL A 34 12.05 14.58 -4.81
CA VAL A 34 10.92 13.65 -4.65
C VAL A 34 11.43 12.22 -4.46
N ARG A 35 12.45 11.81 -5.23
CA ARG A 35 13.04 10.46 -5.13
C ARG A 35 13.51 10.15 -3.71
N ARG A 36 14.22 11.07 -3.07
CA ARG A 36 14.69 10.91 -1.66
C ARG A 36 13.58 10.73 -0.63
N LYS A 37 12.38 11.26 -0.90
CA LYS A 37 11.22 11.09 -0.01
C LYS A 37 10.66 9.67 -0.13
N VAL A 38 10.62 9.12 -1.34
CA VAL A 38 9.94 7.85 -1.62
C VAL A 38 10.83 6.60 -1.58
N GLU A 39 12.14 6.73 -1.82
CA GLU A 39 13.04 5.58 -2.05
C GLU A 39 13.16 4.62 -0.87
N ASP A 40 12.97 5.10 0.36
CA ASP A 40 12.95 4.28 1.57
C ASP A 40 11.55 4.12 2.18
N HIS A 41 10.49 4.60 1.52
CA HIS A 41 9.14 4.58 2.07
C HIS A 41 8.36 3.35 1.56
N PRO A 42 8.06 2.34 2.41
CA PRO A 42 7.47 1.06 1.97
C PRO A 42 6.12 1.19 1.26
N CYS A 43 5.33 2.22 1.59
CA CYS A 43 4.02 2.43 0.97
C CYS A 43 4.02 3.33 -0.28
N TYR A 44 5.13 4.00 -0.60
CA TYR A 44 5.22 4.95 -1.74
C TYR A 44 6.18 4.47 -2.82
N SER A 45 6.96 3.42 -2.54
CA SER A 45 7.90 2.80 -3.47
C SER A 45 7.73 1.29 -3.46
N GLU A 46 7.47 0.74 -4.64
CA GLU A 46 7.37 -0.70 -4.86
C GLU A 46 8.68 -1.40 -4.56
N ARG A 47 9.84 -0.80 -4.77
CA ARG A 47 11.09 -1.44 -4.34
C ARG A 47 11.28 -1.38 -2.82
N ALA A 48 10.93 -0.25 -2.21
CA ALA A 48 11.19 -0.01 -0.79
C ALA A 48 10.51 -1.03 0.12
N HIS A 49 9.34 -1.55 -0.28
CA HIS A 49 8.60 -2.49 0.57
C HIS A 49 9.30 -3.84 0.78
N HIS A 50 10.27 -4.19 -0.06
CA HIS A 50 11.08 -5.39 0.08
C HIS A 50 12.21 -5.24 1.11
N HIS A 51 12.62 -4.00 1.45
CA HIS A 51 13.81 -3.74 2.28
C HIS A 51 13.54 -2.91 3.53
N PHE A 52 12.54 -2.04 3.51
CA PHE A 52 12.24 -1.12 4.60
C PHE A 52 10.99 -1.47 5.37
N ALA A 53 11.07 -1.25 6.69
CA ALA A 53 10.00 -1.46 7.64
C ALA A 53 9.32 -0.14 7.99
N ARG A 54 8.06 -0.25 8.44
CA ARG A 54 7.31 0.87 9.03
C ARG A 54 6.70 0.44 10.34
N MET A 55 6.27 1.43 11.09
CA MET A 55 5.41 1.21 12.24
C MET A 55 4.24 2.18 12.26
N HIS A 56 3.12 1.76 12.84
CA HIS A 56 2.00 2.62 13.16
C HIS A 56 1.82 2.78 14.67
N LEU A 57 1.40 3.97 15.08
CA LEU A 57 1.16 4.33 16.46
C LEU A 57 -0.32 4.61 16.69
N ALA A 58 -0.95 3.78 17.50
CA ALA A 58 -2.35 3.91 17.89
C ALA A 58 -2.52 5.00 18.97
N VAL A 59 -2.52 6.27 18.56
CA VAL A 59 -2.65 7.43 19.48
C VAL A 59 -3.89 8.28 19.24
N ALA A 60 -4.68 7.99 18.21
CA ALA A 60 -5.77 8.85 17.74
C ALA A 60 -7.14 8.17 17.88
N PRO A 61 -7.75 8.10 19.07
CA PRO A 61 -8.97 7.30 19.29
C PRO A 61 -10.24 7.92 18.70
N ALA A 62 -10.35 9.24 18.66
CA ALA A 62 -11.55 9.91 18.16
C ALA A 62 -11.58 9.94 16.62
N CYS A 63 -12.77 10.03 16.04
CA CYS A 63 -12.91 10.28 14.60
C CYS A 63 -14.12 11.20 14.36
N ASN A 64 -13.99 12.06 13.36
CA ASN A 64 -14.94 13.13 13.02
C ASN A 64 -15.86 12.80 11.84
N ILE A 65 -15.78 11.61 11.24
CA ILE A 65 -16.74 11.13 10.22
C ILE A 65 -17.14 9.68 10.49
N GLN A 66 -18.37 9.28 10.20
CA GLN A 66 -18.73 7.87 10.15
C GLN A 66 -18.74 7.39 8.70
N CYS A 67 -18.16 6.22 8.45
CA CYS A 67 -18.23 5.53 7.15
C CYS A 67 -19.11 4.29 7.29
N HIS A 68 -19.88 3.93 6.28
CA HIS A 68 -20.74 2.73 6.32
C HIS A 68 -19.95 1.40 6.34
N TYR A 69 -18.67 1.42 5.96
CA TYR A 69 -17.75 0.28 6.03
C TYR A 69 -16.86 0.30 7.30
N CYS A 70 -17.19 1.13 8.29
CA CYS A 70 -16.42 1.26 9.53
C CYS A 70 -17.28 0.91 10.75
N ASN A 71 -16.68 0.22 11.72
CA ASN A 71 -17.24 -0.01 13.04
C ASN A 71 -16.26 0.55 14.09
N ARG A 72 -16.75 1.47 14.93
CA ARG A 72 -15.96 2.24 15.90
C ARG A 72 -15.32 1.42 17.01
N LYS A 73 -15.74 0.16 17.16
CA LYS A 73 -15.10 -0.78 18.09
C LYS A 73 -13.71 -1.22 17.61
N TYR A 74 -13.41 -1.02 16.33
CA TYR A 74 -12.17 -1.43 15.68
C TYR A 74 -11.39 -0.22 15.16
N ASP A 75 -10.14 -0.46 14.81
CA ASP A 75 -9.26 0.48 14.11
C ASP A 75 -9.88 0.95 12.79
N CYS A 76 -9.44 2.13 12.35
CA CYS A 76 -10.00 2.80 11.18
C CYS A 76 -9.84 1.94 9.90
N SER A 77 -10.98 1.56 9.31
CA SER A 77 -11.02 0.76 8.07
C SER A 77 -10.38 1.43 6.84
N ASN A 78 -10.04 2.72 6.94
CA ASN A 78 -9.40 3.48 5.85
C ASN A 78 -7.92 3.15 5.66
N GLU A 79 -7.23 2.74 6.72
CA GLU A 79 -5.82 2.37 6.67
C GLU A 79 -5.59 0.93 7.17
N SER A 80 -6.52 0.40 7.96
CA SER A 80 -6.46 -0.94 8.54
C SER A 80 -7.55 -1.85 8.03
N ARG A 81 -7.25 -3.15 8.00
CA ARG A 81 -8.29 -4.17 7.79
C ARG A 81 -9.35 -4.07 8.92
N PRO A 82 -10.65 -4.24 8.62
CA PRO A 82 -11.69 -4.24 9.65
C PRO A 82 -11.47 -5.33 10.72
N GLY A 83 -12.08 -5.14 11.90
CA GLY A 83 -12.04 -6.14 12.99
C GLY A 83 -10.80 -6.11 13.87
N VAL A 84 -9.83 -5.23 13.59
CA VAL A 84 -8.60 -5.10 14.39
C VAL A 84 -8.81 -4.12 15.54
N VAL A 85 -8.26 -4.43 16.71
CA VAL A 85 -8.20 -3.51 17.85
C VAL A 85 -6.75 -3.29 18.23
N SER A 86 -6.33 -2.03 18.27
CA SER A 86 -5.02 -1.63 18.79
C SER A 86 -5.10 -1.19 20.26
N GLU A 87 -4.03 -1.45 21.02
CA GLU A 87 -3.84 -0.86 22.35
C GLU A 87 -3.61 0.66 22.22
N LEU A 88 -4.42 1.46 22.91
CA LEU A 88 -4.34 2.92 22.84
C LEU A 88 -3.15 3.46 23.64
N LEU A 89 -2.24 4.16 22.96
CA LEU A 89 -1.03 4.72 23.57
C LEU A 89 -1.17 6.21 23.87
N LYS A 90 -0.61 6.66 24.99
CA LYS A 90 -0.35 8.09 25.24
C LYS A 90 0.81 8.57 24.36
N PRO A 91 0.90 9.88 24.02
CA PRO A 91 1.96 10.39 23.15
C PRO A 91 3.38 10.02 23.58
N GLY A 92 3.69 10.11 24.88
CA GLY A 92 5.01 9.73 25.40
C GLY A 92 5.31 8.22 25.28
N GLN A 93 4.30 7.36 25.51
CA GLN A 93 4.44 5.91 25.34
C GLN A 93 4.66 5.56 23.87
N ALA A 94 3.88 6.19 22.97
CA ALA A 94 4.01 5.99 21.53
C ALA A 94 5.38 6.41 21.00
N ALA A 95 5.91 7.56 21.44
CA ALA A 95 7.25 7.99 21.09
C ALA A 95 8.32 7.02 21.61
N ARG A 96 8.21 6.56 22.87
CA ARG A 96 9.14 5.56 23.43
C ARG A 96 9.11 4.25 22.64
N LYS A 97 7.91 3.74 22.33
CA LYS A 97 7.72 2.54 21.50
C LYS A 97 8.36 2.72 20.13
N ALA A 98 8.21 3.88 19.50
CA ALA A 98 8.82 4.14 18.20
C ALA A 98 10.34 4.09 18.22
N LEU A 99 10.95 4.69 19.24
CA LEU A 99 12.40 4.68 19.40
C LEU A 99 12.93 3.27 19.71
N ALA A 100 12.20 2.48 20.49
CA ALA A 100 12.56 1.09 20.80
C ALA A 100 12.52 0.20 19.54
N VAL A 101 11.43 0.28 18.78
CA VAL A 101 11.28 -0.43 17.50
C VAL A 101 12.39 -0.04 16.54
N ALA A 102 12.62 1.27 16.34
CA ALA A 102 13.64 1.76 15.43
C ALA A 102 15.08 1.39 15.87
N ALA A 103 15.30 1.11 17.16
CA ALA A 103 16.58 0.63 17.68
C ALA A 103 16.77 -0.89 17.51
N ALA A 104 15.68 -1.66 17.52
CA ALA A 104 15.72 -3.11 17.36
C ALA A 104 15.63 -3.56 15.89
N ILE A 105 14.97 -2.77 15.04
CA ILE A 105 14.73 -3.07 13.62
C ILE A 105 15.40 -1.98 12.76
N PRO A 106 16.66 -2.18 12.31
CA PRO A 106 17.38 -1.20 11.48
C PRO A 106 16.70 -0.87 10.15
N GLN A 107 15.82 -1.75 9.67
CA GLN A 107 15.00 -1.55 8.47
C GLN A 107 13.95 -0.44 8.66
N THR A 108 13.64 -0.05 9.91
CA THR A 108 12.58 0.94 10.19
C THR A 108 12.93 2.30 9.61
N SER A 109 12.18 2.71 8.58
CA SER A 109 12.38 4.00 7.91
C SER A 109 11.23 4.97 8.14
N VAL A 110 10.02 4.45 8.42
CA VAL A 110 8.78 5.23 8.50
C VAL A 110 8.06 4.99 9.83
N VAL A 111 7.61 6.08 10.46
CA VAL A 111 6.71 6.06 11.61
C VAL A 111 5.43 6.80 11.28
N GLY A 112 4.31 6.08 11.34
CA GLY A 112 3.00 6.58 10.96
C GLY A 112 2.03 6.69 12.13
N ILE A 113 1.09 7.63 12.04
CA ILE A 113 -0.13 7.63 12.86
C ILE A 113 -1.32 7.41 11.94
N ALA A 114 -2.04 6.31 12.16
CA ALA A 114 -3.11 5.84 11.27
C ALA A 114 -4.45 5.55 11.97
N GLY A 115 -4.53 5.67 13.30
CA GLY A 115 -5.75 5.35 14.04
C GLY A 115 -5.56 5.28 15.55
N PRO A 116 -6.51 4.65 16.28
CA PRO A 116 -7.66 3.86 15.79
C PRO A 116 -8.79 4.64 15.08
N GLY A 117 -8.89 5.95 15.28
CA GLY A 117 -9.82 6.87 14.66
C GLY A 117 -9.18 7.71 13.55
N ASP A 118 -9.42 9.03 13.52
CA ASP A 118 -8.74 9.95 12.61
C ASP A 118 -7.66 10.76 13.35
N PRO A 119 -6.39 10.70 12.91
CA PRO A 119 -5.29 11.44 13.53
C PRO A 119 -5.51 12.95 13.63
N LEU A 120 -6.15 13.57 12.65
CA LEU A 120 -6.40 15.01 12.62
C LEU A 120 -7.69 15.41 13.35
N ALA A 121 -8.54 14.44 13.73
CA ALA A 121 -9.54 14.61 14.77
C ALA A 121 -8.93 14.57 16.20
N ASN A 122 -7.66 14.16 16.34
CA ASN A 122 -6.92 14.11 17.60
C ASN A 122 -5.62 14.95 17.53
N PRO A 123 -5.65 16.19 17.05
CA PRO A 123 -4.44 16.92 16.65
C PRO A 123 -3.44 17.08 17.80
N ALA A 124 -3.91 17.32 19.03
CA ALA A 124 -3.05 17.46 20.19
C ALA A 124 -2.21 16.20 20.47
N ARG A 125 -2.81 15.00 20.37
CA ARG A 125 -2.10 13.73 20.62
C ARG A 125 -1.16 13.40 19.47
N THR A 126 -1.64 13.57 18.23
CA THR A 126 -0.89 13.32 17.00
C THR A 126 0.38 14.17 16.93
N PHE A 127 0.26 15.49 17.08
CA PHE A 127 1.41 16.40 17.00
C PHE A 127 2.34 16.33 18.20
N ALA A 128 1.84 16.04 19.41
CA ALA A 128 2.71 15.77 20.56
C ALA A 128 3.58 14.53 20.33
N THR A 129 3.01 13.49 19.72
CA THR A 129 3.74 12.24 19.42
C THR A 129 4.81 12.48 18.36
N PHE A 130 4.46 13.15 17.26
CA PHE A 130 5.43 13.49 16.20
C PHE A 130 6.57 14.38 16.70
N ARG A 131 6.28 15.42 17.49
CA ARG A 131 7.34 16.26 18.08
C ARG A 131 8.34 15.45 18.90
N ALA A 132 7.85 14.57 19.77
CA ALA A 132 8.71 13.74 20.62
C ALA A 132 9.58 12.74 19.84
N ILE A 133 9.10 12.27 18.68
CA ILE A 133 9.87 11.37 17.80
C ILE A 133 10.90 12.18 17.00
N ALA A 134 10.48 13.27 16.37
CA ALA A 134 11.34 14.12 15.53
C ALA A 134 12.54 14.68 16.31
N GLU A 135 12.37 14.98 17.61
CA GLU A 135 13.44 15.45 18.48
C GLU A 135 14.55 14.40 18.68
N LYS A 136 14.19 13.11 18.75
CA LYS A 136 15.12 12.02 19.14
C LYS A 136 15.59 11.14 17.98
N ALA A 137 14.82 11.11 16.89
CA ALA A 137 15.12 10.31 15.70
C ALA A 137 14.68 11.07 14.43
N PRO A 138 15.35 12.19 14.11
CA PRO A 138 15.03 13.00 12.92
C PRO A 138 15.27 12.28 11.59
N ASP A 139 15.96 11.14 11.61
CA ASP A 139 16.18 10.29 10.44
C ASP A 139 14.96 9.42 10.07
N LEU A 140 13.95 9.33 10.95
CA LEU A 140 12.71 8.61 10.68
C LEU A 140 11.73 9.49 9.91
N LYS A 141 11.22 8.98 8.79
CA LYS A 141 10.20 9.66 7.99
C LYS A 141 8.86 9.57 8.73
N LEU A 142 8.27 10.72 9.05
CA LEU A 142 6.94 10.78 9.67
C LEU A 142 5.85 10.74 8.59
N CYS A 143 4.77 10.00 8.85
CA CYS A 143 3.60 9.97 7.98
C CYS A 143 2.28 9.96 8.76
N VAL A 144 1.21 10.44 8.14
CA VAL A 144 -0.13 10.41 8.75
C VAL A 144 -1.18 9.98 7.74
N SER A 145 -2.15 9.17 8.17
CA SER A 145 -3.34 8.86 7.38
C SER A 145 -4.53 9.64 7.94
N THR A 146 -5.38 10.21 7.09
CA THR A 146 -6.54 10.98 7.52
C THR A 146 -7.71 10.80 6.55
N ASN A 147 -8.93 10.98 7.06
CA ASN A 147 -10.10 11.15 6.22
C ASN A 147 -10.18 12.52 5.53
N GLY A 148 -9.33 13.48 5.91
CA GLY A 148 -9.19 14.78 5.23
C GLY A 148 -10.16 15.88 5.69
N LEU A 149 -11.14 15.61 6.56
CA LEU A 149 -12.09 16.65 7.00
C LEU A 149 -11.39 17.80 7.74
N ALA A 150 -10.48 17.49 8.66
CA ALA A 150 -9.73 18.47 9.44
C ALA A 150 -8.37 18.83 8.80
N LEU A 151 -8.03 18.23 7.66
CA LEU A 151 -6.71 18.38 7.05
C LEU A 151 -6.34 19.83 6.72
N PRO A 152 -7.19 20.64 6.06
CA PRO A 152 -6.82 22.01 5.70
C PRO A 152 -6.39 22.87 6.89
N ASP A 153 -6.86 22.56 8.09
CA ASP A 153 -6.60 23.35 9.30
C ASP A 153 -5.25 22.98 9.95
N HIS A 154 -4.58 21.95 9.42
CA HIS A 154 -3.42 21.31 10.04
C HIS A 154 -2.23 21.11 9.09
N VAL A 155 -2.36 21.46 7.80
CA VAL A 155 -1.30 21.29 6.82
C VAL A 155 -0.02 22.06 7.20
N ASP A 156 -0.14 23.27 7.73
CA ASP A 156 1.03 24.07 8.12
C ASP A 156 1.81 23.44 9.28
N GLU A 157 1.11 22.80 10.23
CA GLU A 157 1.75 22.08 11.33
C GLU A 157 2.47 20.83 10.82
N LEU A 158 1.84 20.07 9.90
CA LEU A 158 2.47 18.92 9.26
C LEU A 158 3.75 19.31 8.53
N ALA A 159 3.72 20.41 7.77
CA ALA A 159 4.89 20.94 7.09
C ALA A 159 6.00 21.35 8.07
N ARG A 160 5.65 22.04 9.17
CA ARG A 160 6.61 22.47 10.19
C ARG A 160 7.31 21.29 10.87
N LEU A 161 6.61 20.18 11.04
CA LEU A 161 7.15 18.95 11.64
C LEU A 161 7.94 18.08 10.64
N GLY A 162 8.09 18.51 9.40
CA GLY A 162 8.81 17.74 8.37
C GLY A 162 8.05 16.49 7.94
N VAL A 163 6.72 16.46 8.03
CA VAL A 163 5.92 15.34 7.54
C VAL A 163 5.93 15.38 6.00
N ASP A 164 6.62 14.43 5.40
CA ASP A 164 6.77 14.33 3.95
C ASP A 164 5.64 13.57 3.25
N HIS A 165 4.90 12.73 3.99
CA HIS A 165 3.92 11.80 3.43
C HIS A 165 2.59 11.88 4.17
N VAL A 166 1.52 12.17 3.43
CA VAL A 166 0.16 12.21 3.98
C VAL A 166 -0.75 11.33 3.15
N THR A 167 -1.48 10.43 3.80
CA THR A 167 -2.51 9.64 3.14
C THR A 167 -3.88 10.28 3.40
N ILE A 168 -4.65 10.53 2.34
CA ILE A 168 -6.03 11.02 2.45
C ILE A 168 -6.96 9.95 1.90
N THR A 169 -8.01 9.59 2.63
CA THR A 169 -9.06 8.72 2.08
C THR A 169 -10.15 9.55 1.39
N ILE A 170 -10.28 9.41 0.07
CA ILE A 170 -11.26 10.12 -0.76
C ILE A 170 -12.03 9.09 -1.58
N ASN A 171 -13.26 8.75 -1.19
CA ASN A 171 -14.04 7.71 -1.90
C ASN A 171 -14.93 8.24 -3.02
N CYS A 172 -15.11 9.56 -3.10
CA CYS A 172 -15.99 10.21 -4.06
C CYS A 172 -15.63 11.69 -4.21
N ILE A 173 -15.97 12.27 -5.37
CA ILE A 173 -16.02 13.72 -5.60
C ILE A 173 -17.45 14.23 -5.86
N ASP A 174 -18.40 13.31 -5.99
CA ASP A 174 -19.81 13.61 -6.17
C ASP A 174 -20.49 13.49 -4.79
N PRO A 175 -21.10 14.57 -4.26
CA PRO A 175 -21.80 14.53 -3.00
C PRO A 175 -22.89 13.48 -2.90
N ASP A 176 -23.58 13.17 -4.01
CA ASP A 176 -24.67 12.19 -4.04
C ASP A 176 -24.17 10.75 -3.91
N VAL A 177 -22.97 10.47 -4.43
CA VAL A 177 -22.25 9.22 -4.16
C VAL A 177 -21.82 9.18 -2.70
N GLY A 178 -21.21 10.25 -2.19
CA GLY A 178 -20.69 10.27 -0.82
C GLY A 178 -21.78 10.22 0.26
N ALA A 179 -22.99 10.71 0.00
CA ALA A 179 -24.13 10.56 0.91
C ALA A 179 -24.53 9.08 1.12
N LYS A 180 -24.21 8.20 0.17
CA LYS A 180 -24.41 6.74 0.30
C LYS A 180 -23.28 6.05 1.08
N ILE A 181 -22.17 6.75 1.33
CA ILE A 181 -20.95 6.23 1.99
C ILE A 181 -20.82 6.73 3.42
N TYR A 182 -21.13 8.01 3.64
CA TYR A 182 -20.94 8.70 4.91
C TYR A 182 -22.30 9.08 5.52
N PRO A 183 -22.81 8.36 6.54
CA PRO A 183 -24.07 8.72 7.17
C PRO A 183 -24.01 10.08 7.86
N TRP A 184 -22.86 10.47 8.41
CA TRP A 184 -22.67 11.77 9.04
C TRP A 184 -21.20 12.19 9.15
N ILE A 185 -21.00 13.50 9.27
CA ILE A 185 -19.74 14.13 9.70
C ILE A 185 -19.98 15.00 10.94
N LEU A 186 -18.95 15.18 11.76
CA LEU A 186 -18.93 16.13 12.87
C LEU A 186 -18.21 17.40 12.40
N TRP A 187 -18.99 18.40 11.99
CA TRP A 187 -18.49 19.65 11.44
C TRP A 187 -18.88 20.83 12.35
N LYS A 188 -17.89 21.66 12.72
CA LYS A 188 -18.11 22.81 13.63
C LYS A 188 -18.93 22.45 14.88
N ARG A 189 -18.59 21.30 15.50
CA ARG A 189 -19.25 20.73 16.69
C ARG A 189 -20.72 20.32 16.49
N LYS A 190 -21.20 20.22 15.25
CA LYS A 190 -22.55 19.74 14.90
C LYS A 190 -22.45 18.51 14.01
N ARG A 191 -23.38 17.57 14.18
CA ARG A 191 -23.51 16.46 13.23
C ARG A 191 -24.27 16.95 12.00
N VAL A 192 -23.65 16.78 10.84
CA VAL A 192 -24.25 17.07 9.53
C VAL A 192 -24.46 15.74 8.82
N PHE A 193 -25.55 15.61 8.08
CA PHE A 193 -26.00 14.35 7.47
C PHE A 193 -26.23 14.51 5.96
N GLY A 194 -26.36 13.38 5.27
CA GLY A 194 -26.78 13.33 3.86
C GLY A 194 -25.85 14.07 2.91
N ARG A 195 -26.43 14.67 1.87
CA ARG A 195 -25.69 15.34 0.80
C ARG A 195 -24.85 16.51 1.30
N GLU A 196 -25.37 17.32 2.23
CA GLU A 196 -24.64 18.45 2.84
C GLU A 196 -23.34 17.99 3.54
N ALA A 197 -23.40 16.88 4.28
CA ALA A 197 -22.22 16.31 4.93
C ALA A 197 -21.16 15.91 3.91
N SER A 198 -21.60 15.30 2.82
CA SER A 198 -20.75 14.86 1.72
C SER A 198 -20.08 16.04 1.00
N GLU A 199 -20.84 17.10 0.70
CA GLU A 199 -20.31 18.33 0.10
C GLU A 199 -19.19 18.94 0.92
N ILE A 200 -19.41 19.09 2.23
CA ILE A 200 -18.42 19.64 3.15
C ILE A 200 -17.17 18.76 3.16
N LEU A 201 -17.34 17.44 3.30
CA LEU A 201 -16.22 16.50 3.37
C LEU A 201 -15.36 16.55 2.10
N VAL A 202 -15.99 16.43 0.93
CA VAL A 202 -15.31 16.48 -0.37
C VAL A 202 -14.56 17.79 -0.54
N ALA A 203 -15.21 18.93 -0.26
CA ALA A 203 -14.59 20.24 -0.37
C ALA A 203 -13.33 20.36 0.52
N ARG A 204 -13.38 19.86 1.76
CA ARG A 204 -12.23 19.91 2.68
C ARG A 204 -11.12 18.94 2.28
N GLN A 205 -11.45 17.74 1.84
CA GLN A 205 -10.49 16.75 1.33
C GLN A 205 -9.70 17.30 0.14
N LEU A 206 -10.41 17.80 -0.89
CA LEU A 206 -9.78 18.32 -2.10
C LEU A 206 -8.94 19.58 -1.80
N ARG A 207 -9.44 20.46 -0.93
CA ARG A 207 -8.67 21.63 -0.48
C ARG A 207 -7.41 21.22 0.27
N GLY A 208 -7.51 20.23 1.15
CA GLY A 208 -6.37 19.71 1.90
C GLY A 208 -5.31 19.11 0.97
N LEU A 209 -5.74 18.37 -0.05
CA LEU A 209 -4.86 17.80 -1.07
C LEU A 209 -4.07 18.88 -1.82
N GLU A 210 -4.75 19.93 -2.31
CA GLU A 210 -4.10 21.07 -2.97
C GLU A 210 -3.10 21.77 -2.05
N MET A 211 -3.45 21.91 -0.77
CA MET A 211 -2.59 22.53 0.24
C MET A 211 -1.33 21.72 0.56
N LEU A 212 -1.43 20.38 0.56
CA LEU A 212 -0.27 19.49 0.69
C LEU A 212 0.66 19.61 -0.50
N ALA A 213 0.11 19.55 -1.72
CA ALA A 213 0.85 19.68 -2.96
C ALA A 213 1.60 21.03 -3.02
N ALA A 214 0.94 22.13 -2.64
CA ALA A 214 1.55 23.46 -2.58
C ALA A 214 2.73 23.57 -1.59
N ARG A 215 2.83 22.67 -0.61
CA ARG A 215 3.92 22.62 0.39
C ARG A 215 4.93 21.51 0.10
N GLY A 216 4.83 20.83 -1.05
CA GLY A 216 5.73 19.75 -1.43
C GLY A 216 5.61 18.50 -0.55
N ILE A 217 4.47 18.32 0.13
CA ILE A 217 4.15 17.11 0.88
C ILE A 217 3.51 16.11 -0.09
N LEU A 218 4.05 14.90 -0.15
CA LEU A 218 3.57 13.88 -1.07
C LEU A 218 2.28 13.27 -0.52
N ALA A 219 1.21 13.36 -1.31
CA ALA A 219 -0.09 12.85 -0.93
C ALA A 219 -0.40 11.51 -1.62
N LYS A 220 -0.67 10.47 -0.83
CA LYS A 220 -1.30 9.22 -1.30
C LYS A 220 -2.81 9.33 -1.08
N VAL A 221 -3.60 9.08 -2.11
CA VAL A 221 -5.05 8.97 -1.96
C VAL A 221 -5.41 7.50 -1.78
N ASN A 222 -6.15 7.17 -0.71
CA ASN A 222 -6.80 5.87 -0.58
C ASN A 222 -8.26 6.00 -1.03
N SER A 223 -8.77 5.00 -1.72
CA SER A 223 -10.19 4.91 -2.04
C SER A 223 -10.68 3.47 -1.88
N VAL A 224 -11.80 3.29 -1.19
CA VAL A 224 -12.45 1.98 -1.05
C VAL A 224 -13.40 1.79 -2.22
N MET A 225 -13.17 0.74 -3.02
CA MET A 225 -14.04 0.33 -4.11
C MET A 225 -15.26 -0.40 -3.54
N ILE A 226 -16.43 0.20 -3.71
CA ILE A 226 -17.72 -0.30 -3.24
C ILE A 226 -18.60 -0.59 -4.46
N PRO A 227 -18.77 -1.88 -4.83
CA PRO A 227 -19.58 -2.28 -5.98
C PRO A 227 -21.00 -1.70 -5.95
N GLY A 228 -21.40 -1.09 -7.06
CA GLY A 228 -22.69 -0.44 -7.24
C GLY A 228 -22.87 0.91 -6.53
N ILE A 229 -21.83 1.45 -5.88
CA ILE A 229 -21.87 2.78 -5.24
C ILE A 229 -20.88 3.73 -5.90
N ASN A 230 -19.59 3.39 -5.92
CA ASN A 230 -18.54 4.25 -6.46
C ASN A 230 -17.58 3.56 -7.43
N ASP A 231 -17.78 2.26 -7.72
CA ASP A 231 -16.94 1.48 -8.63
C ASP A 231 -16.68 2.16 -9.98
N ARG A 232 -17.71 2.71 -10.63
CA ARG A 232 -17.56 3.49 -11.88
C ARG A 232 -17.06 4.91 -11.64
N HIS A 233 -17.36 5.47 -10.47
CA HIS A 233 -17.01 6.84 -10.08
C HIS A 233 -15.51 7.02 -9.81
N LEU A 234 -14.83 5.95 -9.39
CA LEU A 234 -13.43 6.03 -8.95
C LEU A 234 -12.45 6.43 -10.06
N VAL A 235 -12.81 6.22 -11.33
CA VAL A 235 -12.04 6.75 -12.48
C VAL A 235 -12.03 8.28 -12.48
N GLU A 236 -13.19 8.91 -12.22
CA GLU A 236 -13.30 10.36 -12.12
C GLU A 236 -12.59 10.89 -10.87
N VAL A 237 -12.71 10.18 -9.74
CA VAL A 237 -11.96 10.50 -8.52
C VAL A 237 -10.46 10.49 -8.80
N SER A 238 -9.94 9.45 -9.48
CA SER A 238 -8.53 9.32 -9.82
C SER A 238 -8.02 10.51 -10.64
N LYS A 239 -8.77 10.91 -11.68
CA LYS A 239 -8.47 12.10 -12.49
C LYS A 239 -8.48 13.38 -11.66
N ALA A 240 -9.50 13.54 -10.82
CA ALA A 240 -9.68 14.75 -10.01
C ALA A 240 -8.59 14.93 -8.94
N VAL A 241 -8.13 13.85 -8.32
CA VAL A 241 -7.06 13.92 -7.31
C VAL A 241 -5.68 14.09 -7.95
N LYS A 242 -5.43 13.47 -9.11
CA LYS A 242 -4.21 13.71 -9.91
C LYS A 242 -4.09 15.18 -10.29
N ALA A 243 -5.16 15.77 -10.83
CA ALA A 243 -5.18 17.18 -11.22
C ALA A 243 -4.89 18.14 -10.05
N ARG A 244 -5.04 17.68 -8.81
CA ARG A 244 -4.81 18.44 -7.57
C ARG A 244 -3.50 18.11 -6.87
N GLY A 245 -2.64 17.30 -7.50
CA GLY A 245 -1.30 17.02 -7.00
C GLY A 245 -1.18 15.80 -6.09
N ALA A 246 -2.14 14.87 -6.12
CA ALA A 246 -1.91 13.54 -5.54
C ALA A 246 -0.75 12.84 -6.27
N PHE A 247 0.14 12.24 -5.51
CA PHE A 247 1.33 11.56 -6.02
C PHE A 247 1.04 10.11 -6.38
N LEU A 248 0.23 9.44 -5.56
CA LEU A 248 -0.13 8.04 -5.70
C LEU A 248 -1.60 7.89 -5.35
N HIS A 249 -2.28 6.96 -5.99
CA HIS A 249 -3.63 6.56 -5.61
C HIS A 249 -3.64 5.05 -5.35
N ASN A 250 -4.37 4.65 -4.31
CA ASN A 250 -4.44 3.29 -3.80
C ASN A 250 -5.92 2.92 -3.70
N VAL A 251 -6.42 2.24 -4.74
CA VAL A 251 -7.78 1.71 -4.75
C VAL A 251 -7.78 0.35 -4.06
N MET A 252 -8.51 0.26 -2.95
CA MET A 252 -8.59 -0.92 -2.09
C MET A 252 -9.97 -1.56 -2.17
N PRO A 253 -10.09 -2.88 -1.99
CA PRO A 253 -11.38 -3.55 -1.98
C PRO A 253 -12.17 -3.22 -0.71
N LEU A 254 -13.49 -3.10 -0.84
CA LEU A 254 -14.38 -3.16 0.32
C LEU A 254 -14.28 -4.54 0.98
N ILE A 255 -14.01 -4.55 2.29
CA ILE A 255 -14.13 -5.74 3.14
C ILE A 255 -15.45 -5.63 3.90
N ALA A 256 -16.43 -6.46 3.53
CA ALA A 256 -17.79 -6.41 4.04
C ALA A 256 -18.27 -7.74 4.64
N ASP A 257 -17.37 -8.45 5.34
CA ASP A 257 -17.79 -9.60 6.15
C ASP A 257 -18.73 -9.13 7.28
N PRO A 258 -19.93 -9.74 7.44
CA PRO A 258 -20.86 -9.44 8.53
C PRO A 258 -20.24 -9.56 9.92
N ALA A 259 -19.24 -10.43 10.12
CA ALA A 259 -18.54 -10.60 11.39
C ALA A 259 -17.87 -9.32 11.89
N HIS A 260 -17.53 -8.38 11.00
CA HIS A 260 -16.99 -7.07 11.37
C HIS A 260 -18.05 -6.08 11.87
N GLY A 261 -19.35 -6.40 11.74
CA GLY A 261 -20.45 -5.57 12.22
C GLY A 261 -20.53 -4.18 11.58
N THR A 262 -20.02 -4.02 10.35
CA THR A 262 -20.14 -2.78 9.59
C THR A 262 -21.54 -2.68 8.97
N TYR A 263 -22.02 -1.47 8.66
CA TYR A 263 -23.33 -1.31 8.03
C TYR A 263 -23.40 -2.06 6.70
N TYR A 264 -22.38 -1.95 5.85
CA TYR A 264 -22.34 -2.67 4.59
C TYR A 264 -22.25 -4.19 4.76
N GLY A 265 -21.48 -4.69 5.73
CA GLY A 265 -21.41 -6.12 5.99
C GLY A 265 -22.75 -6.67 6.48
N LEU A 266 -23.41 -5.99 7.42
CA LEU A 266 -24.73 -6.39 7.92
C LEU A 266 -25.84 -6.26 6.87
N ALA A 267 -25.69 -5.33 5.91
CA ALA A 267 -26.62 -5.15 4.81
C ALA A 267 -26.36 -6.09 3.60
N GLY A 268 -25.42 -7.02 3.71
CA GLY A 268 -25.11 -8.00 2.66
C GLY A 268 -24.46 -7.40 1.41
N ARG A 269 -23.81 -6.24 1.51
CA ARG A 269 -23.07 -5.65 0.38
C ARG A 269 -21.80 -6.48 0.14
N ARG A 270 -21.63 -7.05 -1.05
CA ARG A 270 -20.39 -7.75 -1.42
C ARG A 270 -19.21 -6.79 -1.61
N GLY A 271 -18.00 -7.28 -1.39
CA GLY A 271 -16.77 -6.66 -1.89
C GLY A 271 -16.57 -6.90 -3.40
N PRO A 272 -15.64 -6.17 -4.05
CA PRO A 272 -15.25 -6.44 -5.43
C PRO A 272 -14.45 -7.74 -5.55
N THR A 273 -14.56 -8.42 -6.68
CA THR A 273 -13.66 -9.54 -7.01
C THR A 273 -12.25 -9.03 -7.33
N PRO A 274 -11.21 -9.88 -7.26
CA PRO A 274 -9.86 -9.48 -7.64
C PRO A 274 -9.76 -8.99 -9.11
N ALA A 275 -10.55 -9.58 -10.01
CA ALA A 275 -10.61 -9.16 -11.41
C ALA A 275 -11.27 -7.78 -11.58
N GLU A 276 -12.39 -7.52 -10.90
CA GLU A 276 -13.05 -6.20 -10.89
C GLU A 276 -12.11 -5.11 -10.34
N LEU A 277 -11.41 -5.40 -9.24
CA LEU A 277 -10.45 -4.48 -8.65
C LEU A 277 -9.29 -4.18 -9.60
N LYS A 278 -8.69 -5.22 -10.21
CA LYS A 278 -7.59 -5.06 -11.17
C LYS A 278 -8.03 -4.22 -12.37
N ALA A 279 -9.20 -4.51 -12.93
CA ALA A 279 -9.73 -3.77 -14.08
C ALA A 279 -9.89 -2.28 -13.77
N LEU A 280 -10.47 -1.93 -12.62
CA LEU A 280 -10.60 -0.54 -12.19
C LEU A 280 -9.24 0.13 -11.96
N GLN A 281 -8.30 -0.57 -11.32
CA GLN A 281 -6.94 -0.06 -11.11
C GLN A 281 -6.22 0.19 -12.43
N ASP A 282 -6.33 -0.72 -13.40
CA ASP A 282 -5.74 -0.55 -14.75
C ASP A 282 -6.37 0.65 -15.48
N GLU A 283 -7.69 0.85 -15.37
CA GLU A 283 -8.38 2.01 -15.94
C GLU A 283 -7.93 3.34 -15.28
N CYS A 284 -7.63 3.32 -13.98
CA CYS A 284 -7.12 4.48 -13.25
C CYS A 284 -5.63 4.79 -13.55
N GLU A 285 -4.84 3.77 -13.91
CA GLU A 285 -3.38 3.85 -14.00
C GLU A 285 -2.88 4.71 -15.18
N GLY A 286 -3.68 4.84 -16.25
CA GLY A 286 -3.34 5.67 -17.40
C GLY A 286 -3.07 7.12 -17.02
N ASP A 287 -3.85 7.64 -16.07
CA ASP A 287 -3.64 8.98 -15.53
C ASP A 287 -2.78 8.96 -14.26
N MET A 288 -3.04 8.10 -13.30
CA MET A 288 -2.47 8.21 -11.95
C MET A 288 -1.53 7.05 -11.61
N ALA A 289 -0.45 7.29 -10.88
CA ALA A 289 0.35 6.18 -10.35
C ALA A 289 -0.50 5.33 -9.37
N MET A 290 -0.54 4.02 -9.59
CA MET A 290 -1.29 3.07 -8.77
C MET A 290 -0.42 2.33 -7.75
N MET A 291 -0.89 2.28 -6.50
CA MET A 291 -0.33 1.40 -5.48
C MET A 291 -0.94 0.01 -5.58
N ARG A 292 -0.11 -1.03 -5.72
CA ARG A 292 -0.58 -2.42 -5.86
C ARG A 292 -0.10 -3.37 -4.75
N HIS A 293 0.86 -2.91 -3.94
CA HIS A 293 1.41 -3.66 -2.81
C HIS A 293 0.75 -3.33 -1.45
N CYS A 294 -0.43 -2.70 -1.43
CA CYS A 294 -1.09 -2.39 -0.15
C CYS A 294 -1.54 -3.66 0.59
N ARG A 295 -1.44 -3.67 1.93
CA ARG A 295 -1.87 -4.77 2.81
C ARG A 295 -3.01 -4.43 3.76
N GLN A 296 -3.47 -3.18 3.75
CA GLN A 296 -4.39 -2.61 4.75
C GLN A 296 -3.87 -2.90 6.18
N CYS A 297 -2.68 -2.35 6.47
CA CYS A 297 -1.93 -2.60 7.71
C CYS A 297 -2.70 -2.16 8.95
N ARG A 298 -2.51 -2.85 10.09
CA ARG A 298 -3.11 -2.46 11.38
C ARG A 298 -2.65 -1.06 11.84
N ALA A 299 -3.39 -0.41 12.73
CA ALA A 299 -3.03 0.89 13.27
C ALA A 299 -1.86 0.84 14.28
N ASP A 300 -1.42 -0.36 14.65
CA ASP A 300 -0.28 -0.68 15.50
C ASP A 300 0.75 -1.61 14.83
N ALA A 301 0.68 -1.77 13.50
CA ALA A 301 1.58 -2.67 12.76
C ALA A 301 3.04 -2.27 12.95
N VAL A 302 3.95 -3.26 13.06
CA VAL A 302 5.40 -3.04 13.16
C VAL A 302 6.12 -4.01 12.22
N GLY A 303 7.00 -3.53 11.35
CA GLY A 303 7.86 -4.40 10.52
C GLY A 303 7.71 -4.22 9.00
N MET A 304 8.08 -5.26 8.26
CA MET A 304 8.09 -5.37 6.79
C MET A 304 6.69 -5.67 6.21
N LEU A 305 6.43 -5.43 4.91
CA LEU A 305 5.05 -5.55 4.38
C LEU A 305 4.75 -7.03 4.30
N GLY A 306 3.67 -7.48 4.92
CA GLY A 306 3.38 -8.91 5.10
C GLY A 306 3.93 -9.52 6.40
N GLU A 307 4.80 -8.82 7.13
CA GLU A 307 5.37 -9.27 8.41
C GLU A 307 5.02 -8.30 9.53
N ASP A 308 4.25 -8.76 10.52
CA ASP A 308 3.89 -7.96 11.70
C ASP A 308 4.59 -8.49 12.96
N ARG A 309 5.53 -7.69 13.46
CA ARG A 309 6.34 -7.94 14.65
C ARG A 309 5.84 -7.19 15.87
N GLY A 310 4.61 -6.64 15.84
CA GLY A 310 4.06 -5.83 16.92
C GLY A 310 4.07 -6.51 18.30
N ALA A 311 3.88 -7.84 18.35
CA ALA A 311 3.91 -8.65 19.56
C ALA A 311 5.29 -8.71 20.25
N GLU A 312 6.38 -8.43 19.52
CA GLU A 312 7.72 -8.35 20.12
C GLU A 312 7.87 -7.10 21.00
N PHE A 313 7.07 -6.05 20.74
CA PHE A 313 7.21 -4.70 21.29
C PHE A 313 6.00 -4.29 22.15
N THR A 314 5.74 -5.06 23.21
CA THR A 314 4.78 -4.68 24.27
C THR A 314 5.36 -3.56 25.14
N MET A 315 4.50 -2.76 25.77
CA MET A 315 4.96 -1.64 26.60
C MET A 315 5.84 -2.09 27.77
N ASP A 316 5.50 -3.22 28.42
CA ASP A 316 6.29 -3.78 29.51
C ASP A 316 7.73 -4.13 29.09
N ARG A 317 7.88 -4.69 27.88
CA ARG A 317 9.21 -5.00 27.32
C ARG A 317 9.98 -3.73 26.99
N ILE A 318 9.30 -2.75 26.40
CA ILE A 318 9.90 -1.46 26.01
C ILE A 318 10.37 -0.68 27.23
N ASP A 319 9.62 -0.69 28.32
CA ASP A 319 9.98 0.06 29.53
C ASP A 319 11.24 -0.48 30.21
N ALA A 320 11.60 -1.75 29.96
CA ALA A 320 12.85 -2.35 30.40
C ALA A 320 14.03 -2.14 29.43
N MET A 321 13.81 -1.56 28.24
CA MET A 321 14.86 -1.35 27.24
C MET A 321 15.64 -0.06 27.49
N GLU A 322 16.96 -0.18 27.59
CA GLU A 322 17.87 0.96 27.44
C GLU A 322 18.18 1.18 25.97
N ILE A 323 17.96 2.40 25.48
CA ILE A 323 18.08 2.73 24.06
C ILE A 323 19.17 3.78 23.87
N ASP A 324 20.27 3.37 23.25
CA ASP A 324 21.22 4.31 22.67
C ASP A 324 20.69 4.82 21.33
N HIS A 325 20.14 6.04 21.35
CA HIS A 325 19.57 6.68 20.16
C HIS A 325 20.61 6.95 19.08
N ALA A 326 21.85 7.31 19.45
CA ALA A 326 22.90 7.63 18.49
C ALA A 326 23.38 6.36 17.78
N ALA A 327 23.63 5.28 18.52
CA ALA A 327 24.00 3.99 17.95
C ALA A 327 22.86 3.39 17.10
N ALA A 328 21.60 3.57 17.50
CA ALA A 328 20.45 3.16 16.70
C ALA A 328 20.38 3.90 15.37
N MET A 329 20.58 5.23 15.37
CA MET A 329 20.63 6.04 14.14
C MET A 329 21.77 5.62 13.21
N ALA A 330 22.97 5.38 13.76
CA ALA A 330 24.12 4.93 12.97
C ALA A 330 23.86 3.59 12.29
N ARG A 331 23.24 2.62 12.99
CA ARG A 331 22.86 1.32 12.41
C ARG A 331 21.85 1.45 11.26
N ARG A 332 20.84 2.32 11.41
CA ARG A 332 19.89 2.60 10.31
C ARG A 332 20.55 3.26 9.11
N ALA A 333 21.47 4.20 9.34
CA ALA A 333 22.22 4.84 8.26
C ALA A 333 23.09 3.83 7.48
N ALA A 334 23.78 2.92 8.19
CA ALA A 334 24.55 1.84 7.56
C ALA A 334 23.65 0.91 6.73
N PHE A 335 22.49 0.52 7.26
CA PHE A 335 21.53 -0.30 6.52
C PHE A 335 21.04 0.38 5.23
N ARG A 336 20.66 1.66 5.30
CA ARG A 336 20.26 2.42 4.09
C ARG A 336 21.38 2.48 3.05
N ALA A 337 22.63 2.64 3.48
CA ALA A 337 23.78 2.65 2.59
C ALA A 337 23.99 1.31 1.88
N ASP A 338 23.86 0.19 2.60
CA ASP A 338 23.96 -1.17 2.05
C ASP A 338 22.87 -1.43 1.00
N VAL A 339 21.60 -1.15 1.34
CA VAL A 339 20.48 -1.25 0.38
C VAL A 339 20.72 -0.35 -0.85
N GLY A 340 21.25 0.85 -0.64
CA GLY A 340 21.61 1.78 -1.71
C GLY A 340 22.72 1.28 -2.63
N GLN A 341 23.67 0.49 -2.13
CA GLN A 341 24.72 -0.14 -2.92
C GLN A 341 24.19 -1.31 -3.75
N GLN A 342 23.36 -2.17 -3.14
CA GLN A 342 22.67 -3.27 -3.84
C GLN A 342 21.79 -2.74 -4.98
N ALA A 343 21.10 -1.62 -4.73
CA ALA A 343 20.28 -0.90 -5.70
C ALA A 343 21.06 -0.26 -6.87
N ARG A 344 22.37 -0.03 -6.72
CA ARG A 344 23.26 0.58 -7.72
C ARG A 344 24.13 -0.44 -8.45
N ALA A 345 24.11 -1.71 -8.02
CA ALA A 345 24.66 -2.79 -8.82
C ALA A 345 23.98 -2.73 -10.20
N PRO A 346 24.74 -2.81 -11.31
CA PRO A 346 24.16 -2.64 -12.63
C PRO A 346 23.06 -3.69 -12.80
N ALA A 347 21.82 -3.22 -12.98
CA ALA A 347 20.83 -4.04 -13.67
C ALA A 347 21.50 -4.55 -14.96
N PRO A 348 21.39 -5.84 -15.29
CA PRO A 348 22.00 -6.36 -16.50
C PRO A 348 21.62 -5.43 -17.65
N GLN A 349 22.63 -4.80 -18.26
CA GLN A 349 22.40 -3.95 -19.42
C GLN A 349 21.64 -4.83 -20.42
N PRO A 350 20.51 -4.37 -21.00
CA PRO A 350 19.93 -5.09 -22.11
C PRO A 350 21.03 -5.14 -23.17
N VAL A 351 21.61 -6.32 -23.36
CA VAL A 351 22.53 -6.57 -24.46
C VAL A 351 21.73 -6.24 -25.70
N ALA A 352 22.04 -5.11 -26.32
CA ALA A 352 21.39 -4.68 -27.55
C ALA A 352 21.84 -5.60 -28.68
N LEU A 353 21.31 -6.83 -28.70
CA LEU A 353 21.20 -7.58 -29.94
C LEU A 353 20.26 -6.77 -30.83
N HIS A 354 20.80 -6.25 -31.92
CA HIS A 354 20.04 -5.69 -33.03
C HIS A 354 19.21 -6.83 -33.63
N LEU A 355 18.11 -7.18 -32.96
CA LEU A 355 17.09 -8.06 -33.50
C LEU A 355 16.04 -7.18 -34.18
N PRO A 356 15.69 -7.47 -35.45
CA PRO A 356 14.66 -6.71 -36.14
C PRO A 356 13.36 -6.75 -35.33
N ALA A 357 12.75 -5.59 -35.13
CA ALA A 357 11.52 -5.43 -34.35
C ALA A 357 10.39 -6.30 -34.92
N ARG A 358 10.23 -7.51 -34.38
CA ARG A 358 9.02 -8.33 -34.55
C ARG A 358 8.18 -8.20 -33.28
N ARG A 359 7.00 -7.59 -33.46
CA ARG A 359 5.93 -7.49 -32.48
C ARG A 359 5.36 -8.88 -32.20
N ASP A 360 6.03 -9.66 -31.37
CA ASP A 360 5.46 -10.89 -30.84
C ASP A 360 4.96 -10.60 -29.42
N ALA A 361 3.75 -10.02 -29.36
CA ALA A 361 3.09 -9.68 -28.12
C ALA A 361 2.49 -10.96 -27.52
N GLY A 362 3.33 -11.77 -26.85
CA GLY A 362 2.84 -12.88 -26.05
C GLY A 362 1.75 -12.39 -25.08
N ARG A 363 0.73 -13.23 -24.83
CA ARG A 363 -0.40 -12.86 -23.98
C ARG A 363 0.05 -12.55 -22.55
N PRO A 364 -0.66 -11.65 -21.83
CA PRO A 364 -0.46 -11.46 -20.40
C PRO A 364 -0.70 -12.77 -19.64
N VAL A 365 0.15 -13.04 -18.65
CA VAL A 365 0.03 -14.21 -17.74
C VAL A 365 0.11 -13.70 -16.31
N LEU A 366 -0.82 -14.14 -15.46
CA LEU A 366 -0.78 -13.86 -14.03
C LEU A 366 -0.04 -14.98 -13.29
N MET A 367 0.93 -14.59 -12.45
CA MET A 367 1.75 -15.52 -11.68
C MET A 367 1.79 -15.10 -10.22
N ALA A 368 1.59 -16.05 -9.32
CA ALA A 368 1.72 -15.85 -7.88
C ALA A 368 3.13 -16.20 -7.42
N VAL A 369 3.68 -15.41 -6.49
CA VAL A 369 5.07 -15.56 -6.01
C VAL A 369 5.09 -15.56 -4.49
N ALA A 370 5.68 -16.59 -3.90
CA ALA A 370 5.90 -16.69 -2.46
C ALA A 370 7.24 -16.05 -2.06
N THR A 371 7.21 -15.09 -1.13
CA THR A 371 8.41 -14.37 -0.68
C THR A 371 8.28 -13.87 0.75
N ARG A 372 9.39 -13.92 1.49
CA ARG A 372 9.60 -13.29 2.81
C ARG A 372 10.22 -11.90 2.71
N GLY A 373 10.38 -11.35 1.51
CA GLY A 373 10.99 -10.04 1.25
C GLY A 373 12.31 -10.13 0.49
N GLN A 374 13.06 -9.02 0.48
CA GLN A 374 14.32 -8.84 -0.26
C GLN A 374 14.23 -8.93 -1.79
N GLY A 375 13.02 -9.01 -2.36
CA GLY A 375 12.83 -9.10 -3.81
C GLY A 375 13.18 -10.47 -4.39
N LEU A 376 13.16 -11.53 -3.58
CA LEU A 376 13.55 -12.90 -3.99
C LEU A 376 12.40 -13.90 -3.85
N VAL A 377 12.42 -14.95 -4.66
CA VAL A 377 11.55 -16.14 -4.51
C VAL A 377 12.13 -17.06 -3.42
N ASN A 378 11.88 -16.73 -2.15
CA ASN A 378 12.56 -17.34 -1.00
C ASN A 378 11.62 -17.98 0.03
N GLU A 379 10.34 -18.16 -0.29
CA GLU A 379 9.36 -18.77 0.62
C GLU A 379 8.83 -20.11 0.13
N HIS A 380 8.61 -21.03 1.09
CA HIS A 380 7.94 -22.30 0.89
C HIS A 380 6.42 -22.09 0.80
N PHE A 381 5.75 -22.78 -0.14
CA PHE A 381 4.30 -22.66 -0.35
C PHE A 381 3.48 -22.79 0.94
N GLY A 382 3.72 -23.87 1.71
CA GLY A 382 2.98 -24.13 2.94
C GLY A 382 3.24 -23.14 4.10
N HIS A 383 4.26 -22.28 3.98
CA HIS A 383 4.55 -21.21 4.95
C HIS A 383 4.14 -19.83 4.43
N ALA A 384 3.74 -19.72 3.15
CA ALA A 384 3.34 -18.45 2.55
C ALA A 384 1.98 -18.01 3.12
N ARG A 385 2.00 -16.93 3.90
CA ARG A 385 0.79 -16.25 4.39
C ARG A 385 0.19 -15.32 3.34
N GLU A 386 0.95 -15.05 2.29
CA GLU A 386 0.50 -14.27 1.14
C GLU A 386 1.35 -14.58 -0.08
N PHE A 387 0.78 -14.31 -1.25
CA PHE A 387 1.45 -14.37 -2.55
C PHE A 387 1.39 -13.01 -3.24
N LEU A 388 2.54 -12.57 -3.74
CA LEU A 388 2.60 -11.43 -4.65
C LEU A 388 2.10 -11.88 -6.03
N VAL A 389 1.16 -11.16 -6.62
CA VAL A 389 0.64 -11.48 -7.96
C VAL A 389 1.28 -10.56 -8.97
N TYR A 390 2.05 -11.13 -9.89
CA TYR A 390 2.67 -10.44 -11.01
C TYR A 390 1.91 -10.72 -12.31
N GLU A 391 1.84 -9.71 -13.17
CA GLU A 391 1.44 -9.85 -14.57
C GLU A 391 2.70 -9.77 -15.42
N ALA A 392 2.97 -10.84 -16.17
CA ALA A 392 4.06 -10.90 -17.13
C ALA A 392 3.54 -10.66 -18.53
N THR A 393 4.20 -9.77 -19.27
CA THR A 393 3.92 -9.46 -20.67
C THR A 393 5.22 -9.32 -21.45
N ALA A 394 5.14 -9.10 -22.77
CA ALA A 394 6.30 -8.77 -23.58
C ALA A 394 7.02 -7.46 -23.12
N ALA A 395 6.33 -6.59 -22.39
CA ALA A 395 6.91 -5.36 -21.83
C ALA A 395 7.66 -5.57 -20.50
N GLY A 396 7.52 -6.74 -19.86
CA GLY A 396 8.13 -7.04 -18.56
C GLY A 396 7.12 -7.60 -17.55
N ALA A 397 7.58 -7.73 -16.30
CA ALA A 397 6.80 -8.17 -15.16
C ALA A 397 6.37 -6.96 -14.32
N ARG A 398 5.10 -6.93 -13.90
CA ARG A 398 4.52 -5.87 -13.07
C ARG A 398 3.75 -6.48 -11.91
N LEU A 399 3.96 -6.01 -10.67
CA LEU A 399 3.13 -6.40 -9.54
C LEU A 399 1.70 -5.87 -9.73
N VAL A 400 0.71 -6.75 -9.80
CA VAL A 400 -0.70 -6.36 -9.98
C VAL A 400 -1.52 -6.36 -8.70
N GLY A 401 -1.04 -7.03 -7.65
CA GLY A 401 -1.73 -7.10 -6.37
C GLY A 401 -1.17 -8.19 -5.49
N VAL A 402 -1.87 -8.47 -4.39
CA VAL A 402 -1.51 -9.54 -3.45
C VAL A 402 -2.71 -10.37 -3.08
N ARG A 403 -2.47 -11.65 -2.80
CA ARG A 403 -3.45 -12.62 -2.33
C ARG A 403 -3.02 -13.13 -0.97
N LYS A 404 -3.88 -13.00 0.04
CA LYS A 404 -3.62 -13.55 1.37
C LYS A 404 -4.03 -15.00 1.40
N THR A 405 -3.24 -15.81 2.08
CA THR A 405 -3.40 -17.25 2.24
C THR A 405 -3.19 -17.63 3.69
N GLU A 406 -3.69 -18.79 4.07
CA GLU A 406 -3.52 -19.34 5.42
C GLU A 406 -2.32 -20.29 5.43
N LEU A 407 -1.63 -20.38 6.58
CA LEU A 407 -0.53 -21.32 6.75
C LEU A 407 -1.05 -22.75 6.63
N PHE A 408 -0.49 -23.48 5.68
CA PHE A 408 -0.84 -24.87 5.44
C PHE A 408 0.07 -25.84 6.22
N CYS A 409 1.32 -25.45 6.55
CA CYS A 409 2.19 -26.29 7.36
C CYS A 409 2.17 -25.88 8.84
N GLY A 410 1.30 -26.53 9.61
CA GLY A 410 1.14 -26.38 11.06
C GLY A 410 1.65 -27.55 11.91
N GLY A 411 2.65 -28.31 11.47
CA GLY A 411 3.15 -29.46 12.24
C GLY A 411 2.16 -30.64 12.33
N GLN A 412 2.66 -31.79 12.77
CA GLN A 412 1.92 -33.06 12.78
C GLN A 412 0.80 -33.05 13.83
N GLU A 413 -0.45 -32.70 13.46
CA GLU A 413 -1.66 -33.21 14.18
C GLU A 413 -3.04 -32.88 13.55
N THR A 414 -3.18 -32.20 12.40
CA THR A 414 -4.52 -31.82 11.88
C THR A 414 -4.76 -32.16 10.40
N CYS A 415 -4.70 -33.45 10.03
CA CYS A 415 -4.94 -33.90 8.64
C CYS A 415 -6.35 -33.64 8.07
N GLY A 416 -7.29 -33.11 8.87
CA GLY A 416 -8.66 -32.79 8.41
C GLY A 416 -8.89 -31.31 8.06
N ASP A 417 -8.15 -30.40 8.67
CA ASP A 417 -8.26 -28.95 8.38
C ASP A 417 -7.43 -28.55 7.15
N ASP A 418 -6.43 -29.35 6.80
CA ASP A 418 -5.46 -29.07 5.74
C ASP A 418 -6.10 -29.10 4.33
N GLU A 419 -7.03 -30.02 4.03
CA GLU A 419 -7.73 -30.07 2.74
C GLU A 419 -8.60 -28.82 2.52
N ASP A 420 -9.36 -28.40 3.54
CA ASP A 420 -10.19 -27.19 3.48
C ASP A 420 -9.33 -25.91 3.39
N LEU A 421 -8.18 -25.88 4.05
CA LEU A 421 -7.19 -24.80 3.98
C LEU A 421 -6.58 -24.69 2.57
N LEU A 422 -6.18 -25.80 1.98
CA LEU A 422 -5.62 -25.85 0.63
C LEU A 422 -6.65 -25.37 -0.40
N ALA A 423 -7.90 -25.84 -0.30
CA ALA A 423 -8.98 -25.37 -1.15
C ALA A 423 -9.23 -23.86 -1.01
N ARG A 424 -9.15 -23.29 0.21
CA ARG A 424 -9.20 -21.82 0.42
C ARG A 424 -8.03 -21.10 -0.25
N ASN A 425 -6.81 -21.63 -0.10
CA ASN A 425 -5.61 -21.05 -0.71
C ASN A 425 -5.67 -21.11 -2.25
N LEU A 426 -6.15 -22.20 -2.84
CA LEU A 426 -6.35 -22.32 -4.30
C LEU A 426 -7.38 -21.30 -4.81
N ARG A 427 -8.50 -21.12 -4.11
CA ARG A 427 -9.47 -20.05 -4.42
C ARG A 427 -8.85 -18.66 -4.36
N ALA A 428 -7.94 -18.41 -3.42
CA ALA A 428 -7.23 -17.13 -3.34
C ALA A 428 -6.29 -16.90 -4.54
N LEU A 429 -5.81 -17.97 -5.17
CA LEU A 429 -4.91 -17.94 -6.34
C LEU A 429 -5.66 -18.02 -7.68
N GLU A 430 -7.00 -18.05 -7.65
CA GLU A 430 -7.83 -18.08 -8.86
C GLU A 430 -7.44 -16.97 -9.85
N GLY A 431 -7.31 -17.36 -11.12
CA GLY A 431 -6.86 -16.50 -12.21
C GLY A 431 -5.34 -16.42 -12.39
N CYS A 432 -4.53 -16.94 -11.46
CA CYS A 432 -3.10 -17.15 -11.68
C CYS A 432 -2.89 -18.45 -12.47
N GLU A 433 -1.94 -18.44 -13.39
CA GLU A 433 -1.60 -19.61 -14.22
C GLU A 433 -0.35 -20.33 -13.73
N ALA A 434 0.40 -19.69 -12.84
CA ALA A 434 1.56 -20.28 -12.20
C ALA A 434 1.77 -19.78 -10.78
N VAL A 435 2.46 -20.58 -9.97
CA VAL A 435 2.89 -20.24 -8.60
C VAL A 435 4.38 -20.54 -8.46
N LEU A 436 5.18 -19.52 -8.18
CA LEU A 436 6.63 -19.62 -7.94
C LEU A 436 6.89 -19.64 -6.42
N CYS A 437 7.55 -20.69 -5.93
CA CYS A 437 7.97 -20.82 -4.54
C CYS A 437 9.41 -21.34 -4.45
N ALA A 438 10.09 -21.09 -3.33
CA ALA A 438 11.40 -21.71 -3.09
C ALA A 438 11.29 -23.24 -2.96
N ARG A 439 10.14 -23.75 -2.50
CA ARG A 439 9.82 -25.18 -2.42
C ARG A 439 8.31 -25.39 -2.29
N ILE A 440 7.82 -26.48 -2.86
CA ILE A 440 6.40 -26.89 -2.85
C ILE A 440 6.35 -28.39 -2.49
N GLY A 441 5.44 -28.78 -1.59
CA GLY A 441 5.20 -30.18 -1.25
C GLY A 441 4.43 -30.93 -2.35
N LEU A 442 4.54 -32.26 -2.38
CA LEU A 442 3.96 -33.09 -3.45
C LEU A 442 2.42 -33.01 -3.54
N GLU A 443 1.74 -32.93 -2.40
CA GLU A 443 0.28 -32.82 -2.35
C GLU A 443 -0.20 -31.46 -2.87
N PRO A 444 0.26 -30.30 -2.33
CA PRO A 444 -0.05 -29.00 -2.92
C PRO A 444 0.33 -28.88 -4.40
N TRP A 445 1.40 -29.55 -4.83
CA TRP A 445 1.81 -29.59 -6.24
C TRP A 445 0.71 -30.17 -7.12
N ARG A 446 0.19 -31.35 -6.77
CA ARG A 446 -0.85 -32.04 -7.55
C ARG A 446 -2.15 -31.26 -7.59
N GLU A 447 -2.54 -30.66 -6.47
CA GLU A 447 -3.76 -29.86 -6.36
C GLU A 447 -3.67 -28.56 -7.15
N LEU A 448 -2.49 -27.91 -7.18
CA LEU A 448 -2.24 -26.76 -8.06
C LEU A 448 -2.40 -27.15 -9.54
N GLU A 449 -1.80 -28.26 -9.96
CA GLU A 449 -1.93 -28.76 -11.33
C GLU A 449 -3.38 -29.10 -11.68
N ALA A 450 -4.11 -29.74 -10.77
CA ALA A 450 -5.54 -30.05 -10.93
C ALA A 450 -6.40 -28.79 -11.06
N ALA A 451 -6.03 -27.71 -10.36
CA ALA A 451 -6.65 -26.39 -10.48
C ALA A 451 -6.20 -25.61 -11.73
N GLY A 452 -5.32 -26.17 -12.57
CA GLY A 452 -4.79 -25.52 -13.77
C GLY A 452 -3.71 -24.47 -13.48
N ILE A 453 -3.15 -24.46 -12.27
CA ILE A 453 -2.09 -23.55 -11.84
C ILE A 453 -0.77 -24.31 -11.89
N ARG A 454 0.20 -23.84 -12.67
CA ARG A 454 1.51 -24.48 -12.77
C ARG A 454 2.38 -24.20 -11.54
N PRO A 455 2.70 -25.18 -10.69
CA PRO A 455 3.71 -25.00 -9.64
C PRO A 455 5.11 -24.90 -10.25
N ASP A 456 5.94 -23.99 -9.73
CA ASP A 456 7.34 -23.84 -10.09
C ASP A 456 8.21 -23.63 -8.83
N SER A 457 9.25 -24.46 -8.70
CA SER A 457 10.28 -24.36 -7.67
C SER A 457 11.70 -24.30 -8.23
N ALA A 458 11.85 -24.10 -9.54
CA ALA A 458 13.14 -24.07 -10.22
C ALA A 458 13.88 -22.75 -9.97
N HIS A 459 13.12 -21.66 -9.78
CA HIS A 459 13.65 -20.31 -9.60
C HIS A 459 13.84 -19.90 -8.13
N ALA A 460 14.17 -20.86 -7.26
CA ALA A 460 14.36 -20.58 -5.84
C ALA A 460 15.57 -19.66 -5.62
N MET A 461 15.42 -18.64 -4.77
CA MET A 461 16.41 -17.62 -4.43
C MET A 461 16.78 -16.66 -5.58
N GLU A 462 16.08 -16.71 -6.71
CA GLU A 462 16.25 -15.76 -7.81
C GLU A 462 15.45 -14.46 -7.56
N PRO A 463 15.88 -13.32 -8.17
CA PRO A 463 15.07 -12.10 -8.21
C PRO A 463 13.69 -12.36 -8.81
N ILE A 464 12.64 -11.81 -8.18
CA ILE A 464 11.25 -12.12 -8.51
C ILE A 464 10.93 -11.80 -9.98
N GLU A 465 11.31 -10.61 -10.45
CA GLU A 465 11.03 -10.15 -11.81
C GLU A 465 11.74 -11.01 -12.86
N GLU A 466 12.96 -11.45 -12.57
CA GLU A 466 13.73 -12.35 -13.45
C GLU A 466 13.07 -13.73 -13.54
N ALA A 467 12.70 -14.31 -12.38
CA ALA A 467 12.02 -15.59 -12.28
C ALA A 467 10.67 -15.60 -13.01
N VAL A 468 9.85 -14.57 -12.79
CA VAL A 468 8.54 -14.40 -13.47
C VAL A 468 8.73 -14.29 -14.98
N MET A 469 9.71 -13.51 -15.44
CA MET A 469 9.97 -13.35 -16.88
C MET A 469 10.57 -14.62 -17.51
N ALA A 470 11.39 -15.37 -16.78
CA ALA A 470 11.91 -16.66 -17.24
C ALA A 470 10.78 -17.67 -17.44
N LEU A 471 9.88 -17.79 -16.47
CA LEU A 471 8.73 -18.69 -16.56
C LEU A 471 7.75 -18.27 -17.68
N TRP A 472 7.55 -16.96 -17.88
CA TRP A 472 6.71 -16.44 -18.97
C TRP A 472 7.29 -16.71 -20.38
N ARG A 473 8.62 -16.83 -20.51
CA ARG A 473 9.31 -17.17 -21.78
C ARG A 473 9.35 -18.68 -22.05
N ALA A 474 9.50 -19.52 -21.00
CA ALA A 474 8.88 -20.84 -20.98
C ALA A 474 7.34 -20.65 -21.10
N MET A 475 6.40 -21.56 -20.93
CA MET A 475 4.95 -21.27 -21.20
C MET A 475 4.54 -20.77 -22.62
N ARG A 476 5.33 -19.99 -23.38
CA ARG A 476 5.11 -19.67 -24.79
C ARG A 476 5.08 -20.96 -25.61
N PRO A 477 4.18 -21.09 -26.60
CA PRO A 477 4.11 -22.24 -27.50
C PRO A 477 5.44 -22.51 -28.21
N MET A 478 5.72 -23.78 -28.51
CA MET A 478 7.00 -24.24 -29.06
C MET A 478 7.35 -23.60 -30.41
N GLU A 479 6.35 -23.30 -31.26
CA GLU A 479 6.52 -22.58 -32.55
C GLU A 479 7.13 -21.18 -32.39
N GLN A 480 7.03 -20.56 -31.20
CA GLN A 480 7.61 -19.25 -30.90
C GLN A 480 8.98 -19.34 -30.21
N ARG A 481 9.41 -20.52 -29.74
CA ARG A 481 10.71 -20.72 -29.08
C ARG A 481 11.83 -20.97 -30.08
N GLU A 482 11.55 -21.65 -31.19
CA GLU A 482 12.54 -21.97 -32.23
C GLU A 482 12.87 -20.76 -33.13
N ILE A 483 11.95 -19.80 -33.27
CA ILE A 483 12.17 -18.56 -34.05
C ILE A 483 13.04 -17.53 -33.28
N ALA A 484 13.19 -17.68 -31.97
CA ALA A 484 14.05 -16.81 -31.15
C ALA A 484 15.49 -17.34 -31.02
N ALA A 485 15.74 -18.60 -31.41
CA ALA A 485 17.04 -19.25 -31.37
C ALA A 485 17.74 -19.32 -32.75
N ALA A 486 17.06 -18.86 -33.82
CA ALA A 486 17.57 -18.69 -35.17
C ALA A 486 17.69 -17.20 -35.51
#